data_AF-A0A1E3EQQ0-F1
#
_entry.id   AF-A0A1E3EQQ0-F1
#
_cell.length_a   1.000
_cell.length_b   1.000
_cell.length_c   1.000
_cell.angle_alpha   90.00
_cell.angle_beta   90.00
_cell.angle_gamma   90.00
#
_symmetry.space_group_name_H-M   'P 1'
#
loop_
_entity.id
_entity.type
_entity.pdbx_description
1 polymer ?
#
loop_
_entity_poly.entity_id
_entity_poly.type
_entity_poly.pdbx_seq_one_letter_code
_entity_poly.pdbx_strand_id
1 'polypeptide(L)'
;MLPKAISISDSIEFKSINTGGQSVGNGGDGTFKGAIISKPTLNFDPTNKAEGADVHVNTGDHVTQTADWDAGGANATASVFAKAHGGSAESNGNQKSYSGHDTSKVYANTDATQINKLAVDQHQEVLAGIGGNGGDGNAALGGEVSFHLDTF
;
A
#
# COMPACT_ATOMS: atom_id res chain seq x y z
N MET A 1 78.94 95.13 -20.45
CA MET A 1 77.64 94.55 -20.84
C MET A 1 77.84 93.04 -20.90
N LEU A 2 77.08 92.25 -20.13
CA LEU A 2 77.15 90.78 -20.17
C LEU A 2 76.44 90.23 -21.42
N PRO A 3 76.93 89.13 -22.03
CA PRO A 3 76.28 88.53 -23.18
C PRO A 3 74.89 87.97 -22.79
N LYS A 4 73.93 88.17 -23.69
CA LYS A 4 72.56 87.70 -23.56
C LYS A 4 72.55 86.18 -23.73
N ALA A 5 72.02 85.45 -22.75
CA ALA A 5 71.84 84.00 -22.86
C ALA A 5 70.94 83.68 -24.06
N ILE A 6 71.39 82.77 -24.92
CA ILE A 6 70.57 82.19 -25.99
C ILE A 6 69.73 81.09 -25.35
N SER A 7 68.40 81.25 -25.36
CA SER A 7 67.48 80.17 -25.04
C SER A 7 67.08 79.49 -26.34
N ILE A 8 67.44 78.21 -26.49
CA ILE A 8 66.97 77.38 -27.60
C ILE A 8 65.79 76.57 -27.07
N SER A 9 64.62 76.72 -27.67
CA SER A 9 63.39 75.98 -27.32
C SER A 9 62.83 75.32 -28.56
N ASP A 10 62.41 74.06 -28.44
CA ASP A 10 61.63 73.36 -29.47
C ASP A 10 60.34 72.80 -28.85
N SER A 11 59.36 72.45 -29.69
CA SER A 11 58.05 71.93 -29.23
C SER A 11 57.80 70.54 -29.81
N ILE A 12 57.46 69.57 -28.96
CA ILE A 12 57.07 68.22 -29.38
C ILE A 12 55.57 68.06 -29.13
N GLU A 13 54.78 68.03 -30.22
CA GLU A 13 53.33 67.84 -30.16
C GLU A 13 52.94 66.40 -30.51
N PHE A 14 52.26 65.71 -29.59
CA PHE A 14 51.69 64.38 -29.85
C PHE A 14 50.19 64.50 -30.11
N LYS A 15 49.74 63.95 -31.25
CA LYS A 15 48.31 63.96 -31.63
C LYS A 15 47.43 63.06 -30.75
N SER A 16 47.95 61.90 -30.34
CA SER A 16 47.34 61.01 -29.35
C SER A 16 48.34 59.97 -28.87
N ILE A 17 48.16 59.48 -27.63
CA ILE A 17 48.89 58.34 -27.07
C ILE A 17 47.84 57.29 -26.70
N ASN A 18 47.89 56.12 -27.34
CA ASN A 18 46.93 55.04 -27.13
C ASN A 18 47.64 53.80 -26.56
N THR A 19 47.24 53.37 -25.37
CA THR A 19 47.82 52.21 -24.67
C THR A 19 47.04 50.91 -24.87
N GLY A 20 46.05 50.93 -25.78
CA GLY A 20 45.18 49.79 -26.10
C GLY A 20 43.98 49.65 -25.16
N GLY A 21 42.92 48.98 -25.64
CA GLY A 21 41.75 48.62 -24.84
C GLY A 21 42.02 47.37 -24.00
N GLN A 22 41.65 47.41 -22.73
CA GLN A 22 41.79 46.27 -21.82
C GLN A 22 40.46 45.54 -21.69
N SER A 23 40.44 44.25 -21.99
CA SER A 23 39.25 43.41 -21.85
C SER A 23 39.58 42.23 -20.96
N VAL A 24 38.89 42.16 -19.82
CA VAL A 24 38.85 40.92 -19.05
C VAL A 24 37.59 40.16 -19.42
N GLY A 25 37.75 38.86 -19.66
CA GLY A 25 36.64 37.98 -20.05
C GLY A 25 35.56 37.86 -18.97
N ASN A 26 34.42 37.29 -19.32
CA ASN A 26 33.39 36.97 -18.34
C ASN A 26 33.82 35.71 -17.55
N GLY A 27 33.68 35.75 -16.22
CA GLY A 27 33.95 34.61 -15.34
C GLY A 27 33.17 33.37 -15.78
N GLY A 28 33.78 32.20 -15.64
CA GLY A 28 33.30 30.93 -16.22
C GLY A 28 31.94 30.44 -15.68
N ASP A 29 31.35 29.49 -16.41
CA ASP A 29 30.00 28.97 -16.18
C ASP A 29 29.90 28.08 -14.93
N GLY A 30 28.91 28.36 -14.07
CA GLY A 30 28.55 27.50 -12.95
C GLY A 30 27.71 26.30 -13.40
N THR A 31 28.01 25.10 -12.89
CA THR A 31 27.20 23.89 -13.16
C THR A 31 26.31 23.57 -11.97
N PHE A 32 25.01 23.35 -12.21
CA PHE A 32 24.07 22.87 -11.19
C PHE A 32 23.87 21.35 -11.33
N LYS A 33 23.97 20.62 -10.21
CA LYS A 33 23.64 19.19 -10.13
C LYS A 33 22.68 18.95 -8.96
N GLY A 34 21.41 18.78 -9.27
CA GLY A 34 20.38 18.34 -8.31
C GLY A 34 19.91 16.92 -8.60
N ALA A 35 19.19 16.31 -7.66
CA ALA A 35 18.58 14.99 -7.82
C ALA A 35 17.12 15.00 -7.34
N ILE A 36 16.27 14.26 -8.05
CA ILE A 36 14.91 13.92 -7.60
C ILE A 36 14.92 12.42 -7.36
N ILE A 37 14.70 12.02 -6.11
CA ILE A 37 14.66 10.61 -5.71
C ILE A 37 13.22 10.26 -5.37
N SER A 38 12.64 9.36 -6.16
CA SER A 38 11.29 8.84 -5.94
C SER A 38 11.38 7.35 -5.57
N LYS A 39 10.82 6.97 -4.42
CA LYS A 39 10.70 5.55 -4.00
C LYS A 39 9.27 5.27 -3.51
N PRO A 40 8.27 5.36 -4.40
CA PRO A 40 6.90 5.11 -4.01
C PRO A 40 6.73 3.65 -3.57
N THR A 41 5.93 3.42 -2.53
CA THR A 41 5.56 2.07 -2.08
C THR A 41 4.05 1.95 -1.97
N LEU A 42 3.56 0.76 -2.29
CA LEU A 42 2.16 0.38 -2.14
C LEU A 42 2.12 -0.95 -1.41
N ASN A 43 1.38 -0.98 -0.30
CA ASN A 43 1.06 -2.21 0.40
C ASN A 43 -0.45 -2.43 0.35
N PHE A 44 -0.85 -3.55 -0.25
CA PHE A 44 -2.23 -3.98 -0.33
C PHE A 44 -2.38 -5.31 0.38
N ASP A 45 -3.15 -5.31 1.48
CA ASP A 45 -3.34 -6.47 2.35
C ASP A 45 -4.84 -6.74 2.55
N PRO A 46 -5.46 -7.47 1.60
CA PRO A 46 -6.85 -7.86 1.71
C PRO A 46 -6.99 -9.10 2.60
N THR A 47 -7.98 -9.07 3.50
CA THR A 47 -8.33 -10.22 4.35
C THR A 47 -9.82 -10.52 4.26
N ASN A 48 -10.15 -11.79 4.05
CA ASN A 48 -11.52 -12.30 4.06
C ASN A 48 -11.67 -13.30 5.20
N LYS A 49 -12.72 -13.14 6.00
CA LYS A 49 -13.08 -14.08 7.06
C LYS A 49 -14.56 -14.43 6.94
N ALA A 50 -14.85 -15.72 6.93
CA ALA A 50 -16.20 -16.27 6.98
C ALA A 50 -16.34 -17.18 8.19
N GLU A 51 -17.40 -16.99 8.96
CA GLU A 51 -17.77 -17.85 10.09
C GLU A 51 -19.05 -18.59 9.72
N GLY A 52 -18.90 -19.89 9.47
CA GLY A 52 -20.01 -20.78 9.11
C GLY A 52 -20.82 -21.19 10.34
N ALA A 53 -22.10 -21.48 10.11
CA ALA A 53 -22.97 -22.04 11.14
C ALA A 53 -22.76 -23.56 11.31
N ASP A 54 -22.74 -24.02 12.56
CA ASP A 54 -22.83 -25.44 12.93
C ASP A 54 -24.29 -25.80 13.24
N VAL A 55 -24.80 -26.85 12.60
CA VAL A 55 -26.20 -27.24 12.71
C VAL A 55 -26.31 -28.74 12.96
N HIS A 56 -26.91 -29.10 14.08
CA HIS A 56 -27.25 -30.48 14.44
C HIS A 56 -28.76 -30.62 14.68
N VAL A 57 -29.42 -31.54 13.97
CA VAL A 57 -30.88 -31.70 13.97
C VAL A 57 -31.24 -33.17 14.15
N ASN A 58 -32.11 -33.46 15.12
CA ASN A 58 -32.62 -34.80 15.40
C ASN A 58 -34.15 -34.82 15.24
N THR A 59 -34.66 -35.50 14.21
CA THR A 59 -36.10 -35.55 13.86
C THR A 59 -36.77 -36.91 14.09
N GLY A 60 -36.16 -37.81 14.86
CA GLY A 60 -36.66 -39.17 15.03
C GLY A 60 -37.72 -39.33 16.13
N ASP A 61 -38.92 -39.78 15.77
CA ASP A 61 -39.96 -40.25 16.70
C ASP A 61 -39.64 -41.69 17.15
N HIS A 62 -39.62 -41.96 18.46
CA HIS A 62 -39.35 -43.29 19.00
C HIS A 62 -40.67 -43.98 19.37
N VAL A 63 -41.26 -44.67 18.39
CA VAL A 63 -42.53 -45.37 18.59
C VAL A 63 -42.30 -46.67 19.36
N THR A 64 -42.54 -46.65 20.67
CA THR A 64 -42.57 -47.86 21.49
C THR A 64 -44.00 -48.38 21.59
N GLN A 65 -44.21 -49.64 21.21
CA GLN A 65 -45.47 -50.34 21.42
C GLN A 65 -45.27 -51.47 22.41
N THR A 66 -46.11 -51.48 23.45
CA THR A 66 -46.28 -52.62 24.34
C THR A 66 -47.66 -53.19 24.08
N ALA A 67 -47.73 -54.48 23.76
CA ALA A 67 -48.98 -55.21 23.62
C ALA A 67 -49.01 -56.34 24.66
N ASP A 68 -50.05 -56.35 25.48
CA ASP A 68 -50.32 -57.42 26.43
C ASP A 68 -51.28 -58.43 25.79
N TRP A 69 -50.96 -59.72 25.91
CA TRP A 69 -51.73 -60.82 25.34
C TRP A 69 -52.22 -61.73 26.46
N ASP A 70 -53.55 -61.81 26.65
CA ASP A 70 -54.15 -62.74 27.60
C ASP A 70 -55.03 -63.75 26.84
N ALA A 71 -54.56 -64.99 26.75
CA ALA A 71 -55.35 -66.08 26.18
C ALA A 71 -56.32 -66.56 27.26
N GLY A 72 -57.56 -66.05 27.20
CA GLY A 72 -58.61 -66.42 28.15
C GLY A 72 -58.66 -67.94 28.37
N GLY A 73 -58.54 -68.35 29.64
CA GLY A 73 -58.54 -69.76 30.03
C GLY A 73 -59.87 -70.45 29.70
N ALA A 74 -59.82 -71.69 29.23
CA ALA A 74 -61.00 -72.50 28.97
C ALA A 74 -61.59 -73.02 30.30
N ASN A 75 -62.76 -72.54 30.71
CA ASN A 75 -63.46 -73.05 31.89
C ASN A 75 -64.66 -73.94 31.51
N ALA A 76 -64.46 -75.26 31.52
CA ALA A 76 -65.53 -76.25 31.33
C ALA A 76 -65.23 -77.57 32.07
N THR A 77 -66.27 -78.25 32.56
CA THR A 77 -66.15 -79.59 33.17
C THR A 77 -66.11 -80.66 32.07
N ALA A 78 -64.98 -81.34 31.93
CA ALA A 78 -64.71 -82.32 30.87
C ALA A 78 -65.05 -83.77 31.31
N SER A 79 -65.59 -84.58 30.39
CA SER A 79 -65.69 -86.04 30.54
C SER A 79 -64.34 -86.72 30.28
N VAL A 80 -64.16 -87.99 30.69
CA VAL A 80 -62.88 -88.74 30.76
C VAL A 80 -62.01 -88.72 29.49
N PHE A 81 -62.55 -88.35 28.32
CA PHE A 81 -61.81 -88.30 27.06
C PHE A 81 -61.84 -86.94 26.34
N ALA A 82 -62.32 -85.87 26.97
CA ALA A 82 -62.37 -84.54 26.33
C ALA A 82 -61.05 -83.76 26.52
N LYS A 83 -60.62 -83.06 25.47
CA LYS A 83 -59.49 -82.10 25.49
C LYS A 83 -60.03 -80.68 25.43
N ALA A 84 -59.54 -79.81 26.32
CA ALA A 84 -59.83 -78.38 26.25
C ALA A 84 -58.76 -77.69 25.39
N HIS A 85 -59.21 -76.94 24.38
CA HIS A 85 -58.34 -76.07 23.59
C HIS A 85 -58.46 -74.65 24.16
N GLY A 86 -57.35 -74.07 24.62
CA GLY A 86 -57.30 -72.67 25.04
C GLY A 86 -57.64 -71.73 23.88
N GLY A 87 -58.16 -70.54 24.18
CA GLY A 87 -58.52 -69.56 23.17
C GLY A 87 -57.30 -69.04 22.40
N SER A 88 -57.50 -68.65 21.13
CA SER A 88 -56.50 -67.92 20.34
C SER A 88 -56.38 -66.49 20.87
N ALA A 89 -55.17 -66.07 21.24
CA ALA A 89 -54.89 -64.66 21.51
C ALA A 89 -54.56 -63.97 20.19
N GLU A 90 -55.44 -63.06 19.74
CA GLU A 90 -55.25 -62.23 18.55
C GLU A 90 -55.07 -60.77 18.98
N SER A 91 -54.02 -60.09 18.51
CA SER A 91 -53.88 -58.64 18.64
C SER A 91 -54.12 -58.00 17.28
N ASN A 92 -54.86 -56.90 17.29
CA ASN A 92 -55.17 -56.10 16.12
C ASN A 92 -54.73 -54.64 16.32
N GLY A 93 -53.56 -54.45 16.94
CA GLY A 93 -52.99 -53.12 17.16
C GLY A 93 -52.66 -52.44 15.83
N ASN A 94 -53.41 -51.40 15.45
CA ASN A 94 -53.03 -50.50 14.37
C ASN A 94 -52.10 -49.42 14.93
N GLN A 95 -50.85 -49.39 14.45
CA GLN A 95 -49.88 -48.36 14.81
C GLN A 95 -50.04 -47.17 13.86
N LYS A 96 -50.59 -46.05 14.35
CA LYS A 96 -50.61 -44.79 13.62
C LYS A 96 -49.73 -43.78 14.34
N SER A 97 -48.55 -43.49 13.78
CA SER A 97 -47.77 -42.31 14.18
C SER A 97 -48.30 -41.09 13.43
N TYR A 98 -48.62 -40.03 14.15
CA TYR A 98 -48.92 -38.71 13.59
C TYR A 98 -47.69 -37.81 13.76
N SER A 99 -46.51 -38.28 13.34
CA SER A 99 -45.31 -37.42 13.32
C SER A 99 -45.52 -36.32 12.29
N GLY A 100 -46.22 -35.25 12.70
CA GLY A 100 -46.76 -34.21 11.83
C GLY A 100 -45.72 -33.27 11.24
N HIS A 101 -44.42 -33.53 11.43
CA HIS A 101 -43.36 -32.69 10.90
C HIS A 101 -42.16 -33.53 10.44
N ASP A 102 -42.23 -34.08 9.23
CA ASP A 102 -41.10 -34.68 8.51
C ASP A 102 -40.05 -33.64 8.06
N THR A 103 -40.24 -32.37 8.40
CA THR A 103 -39.40 -31.27 7.92
C THR A 103 -39.03 -30.31 9.05
N SER A 104 -37.80 -30.41 9.54
CA SER A 104 -37.15 -29.33 10.29
C SER A 104 -36.62 -28.31 9.31
N LYS A 105 -37.24 -27.12 9.25
CA LYS A 105 -36.66 -25.99 8.53
C LYS A 105 -35.56 -25.38 9.39
N VAL A 106 -34.33 -25.41 8.90
CA VAL A 106 -33.17 -24.91 9.65
C VAL A 106 -32.50 -23.78 8.89
N TYR A 107 -32.20 -22.69 9.60
CA TYR A 107 -31.46 -21.56 9.07
C TYR A 107 -30.05 -21.58 9.63
N ALA A 108 -29.07 -21.68 8.76
CA ALA A 108 -27.64 -21.77 9.06
C ALA A 108 -26.94 -20.53 8.51
N ASN A 109 -27.23 -19.37 9.11
CA ASN A 109 -26.70 -18.11 8.61
C ASN A 109 -25.18 -18.08 8.77
N THR A 110 -24.49 -17.69 7.71
CA THR A 110 -23.03 -17.54 7.67
C THR A 110 -22.73 -16.06 7.57
N ASP A 111 -21.86 -15.57 8.44
CA ASP A 111 -21.40 -14.18 8.40
C ASP A 111 -20.04 -14.11 7.72
N ALA A 112 -19.93 -13.20 6.75
CA ALA A 112 -18.69 -12.96 6.01
C ALA A 112 -18.31 -11.49 6.12
N THR A 113 -17.03 -11.26 6.42
CA THR A 113 -16.44 -9.91 6.47
C THR A 113 -15.22 -9.84 5.55
N GLN A 114 -15.14 -8.76 4.79
CA GLN A 114 -14.00 -8.43 3.96
C GLN A 114 -13.41 -7.10 4.43
N ILE A 115 -12.10 -7.08 4.61
CA ILE A 115 -11.34 -5.88 4.94
C ILE A 115 -10.25 -5.72 3.88
N ASN A 116 -10.24 -4.57 3.21
CA ASN A 116 -9.20 -4.21 2.25
C ASN A 116 -8.37 -3.07 2.84
N LYS A 117 -7.14 -3.36 3.28
CA LYS A 117 -6.21 -2.32 3.77
C LYS A 117 -5.30 -1.89 2.62
N LEU A 118 -5.23 -0.58 2.41
CA LEU A 118 -4.33 0.05 1.44
C LEU A 118 -3.47 1.08 2.17
N ALA A 119 -2.16 0.92 2.07
CA ALA A 119 -1.19 1.94 2.49
C ALA A 119 -0.37 2.36 1.28
N VAL A 120 -0.29 3.67 1.06
CA VAL A 120 0.45 4.26 -0.06
C VAL A 120 1.39 5.31 0.50
N ASP A 121 2.67 5.20 0.14
CA ASP A 121 3.66 6.24 0.34
C ASP A 121 4.14 6.73 -1.03
N GLN A 122 3.99 8.04 -1.28
CA GLN A 122 4.40 8.71 -2.51
C GLN A 122 5.52 9.73 -2.26
N HIS A 123 6.33 9.54 -1.22
CA HIS A 123 7.38 10.51 -0.90
C HIS A 123 8.31 10.76 -2.09
N GLN A 124 8.72 12.01 -2.20
CA GLN A 124 9.74 12.47 -3.13
C GLN A 124 10.74 13.31 -2.37
N GLU A 125 12.02 13.03 -2.56
CA GLU A 125 13.11 13.84 -2.02
C GLU A 125 13.71 14.69 -3.16
N VAL A 126 13.82 15.99 -2.93
CA VAL A 126 14.38 16.94 -3.90
C VAL A 126 15.62 17.59 -3.32
N LEU A 127 16.77 17.31 -3.91
CA LEU A 127 18.04 17.91 -3.53
C LEU A 127 18.37 19.02 -4.53
N ALA A 128 18.31 20.27 -4.07
CA ALA A 128 18.86 21.40 -4.82
C ALA A 128 20.39 21.32 -4.80
N GLY A 129 21.02 21.36 -5.98
CA GLY A 129 22.47 21.42 -6.11
C GLY A 129 23.04 22.74 -5.58
N ILE A 130 24.32 22.70 -5.19
CA ILE A 130 25.10 23.91 -4.89
C ILE A 130 25.41 24.60 -6.22
N GLY A 131 25.03 25.88 -6.36
CA GLY A 131 25.42 26.70 -7.50
C GLY A 131 26.95 26.85 -7.54
N GLY A 132 27.56 26.62 -8.69
CA GLY A 132 29.02 26.76 -8.84
C GLY A 132 29.50 28.18 -8.55
N ASN A 133 30.73 28.32 -8.06
CA ASN A 133 31.39 29.62 -7.92
C ASN A 133 31.67 30.20 -9.31
N GLY A 134 31.10 31.37 -9.62
CA GLY A 134 31.47 32.14 -10.80
C GLY A 134 32.92 32.57 -10.72
N GLY A 135 33.60 32.65 -11.87
CA GLY A 135 35.05 32.87 -11.92
C GLY A 135 35.51 34.22 -11.33
N ASP A 136 36.53 34.17 -10.47
CA ASP A 136 37.25 35.31 -9.88
C ASP A 136 38.68 35.43 -10.46
N GLY A 137 39.29 36.62 -10.39
CA GLY A 137 40.72 36.84 -10.71
C GLY A 137 41.03 37.63 -11.99
N ASN A 138 40.02 38.23 -12.59
CA ASN A 138 40.16 39.00 -13.82
C ASN A 138 40.65 40.43 -13.54
N ALA A 139 41.93 40.71 -13.79
CA ALA A 139 42.53 42.03 -13.69
C ALA A 139 43.09 42.48 -15.06
N ALA A 140 42.61 43.62 -15.55
CA ALA A 140 43.10 44.28 -16.75
C ALA A 140 44.01 45.44 -16.30
N LEU A 141 45.31 45.33 -16.54
CA LEU A 141 46.28 46.39 -16.24
C LEU A 141 46.73 47.05 -17.55
N GLY A 142 46.56 48.37 -17.64
CA GLY A 142 46.92 49.15 -18.82
C GLY A 142 48.43 49.19 -19.08
N GLY A 143 48.82 49.52 -20.32
CA GLY A 143 50.23 49.75 -20.66
C GLY A 143 50.77 51.05 -20.07
N GLU A 144 51.99 51.00 -19.52
CA GLU A 144 52.73 52.19 -19.09
C GLU A 144 53.38 52.88 -20.30
N VAL A 145 53.34 54.21 -20.34
CA VAL A 145 54.07 55.02 -21.33
C VAL A 145 55.07 55.89 -20.60
N SER A 146 56.36 55.62 -20.83
CA SER A 146 57.46 56.40 -20.27
C SER A 146 58.20 57.16 -21.38
N PHE A 147 58.50 58.44 -21.12
CA PHE A 147 59.28 59.29 -22.01
C PHE A 147 60.62 59.62 -21.34
N HIS A 148 61.71 59.41 -22.07
CA HIS A 148 63.05 59.79 -21.65
C HIS A 148 63.59 60.82 -22.64
N LEU A 149 64.07 61.95 -22.13
CA LEU A 149 64.63 63.04 -22.92
C LEU A 149 66.07 63.24 -22.47
N ASP A 150 67.01 62.84 -23.32
CA ASP A 150 68.43 63.06 -23.09
C ASP A 150 68.80 64.50 -23.47
N THR A 151 69.52 65.18 -22.59
CA THR A 151 70.23 66.42 -22.93
C THR A 151 71.65 66.07 -23.34
N PHE A 152 72.07 66.51 -24.53
CA PHE A 152 73.48 66.49 -24.92
C PHE A 152 74.29 67.52 -24.12
#